data_AF-A0A8H4UYG1-F1
#
_entry.id   AF-A0A8H4UYG1-F1
#
_cell.length_a   1.000
_cell.length_b   1.000
_cell.length_c   1.000
_cell.angle_alpha   90.00
_cell.angle_beta   90.00
_cell.angle_gamma   90.00
#
_symmetry.space_group_name_H-M   'P 1'
#
loop_
_entity.id
_entity.type
_entity.pdbx_description
1 polymer ?
#
loop_
_entity_poly.entity_id
_entity_poly.type
_entity_poly.pdbx_seq_one_letter_code
_entity_poly.pdbx_strand_id
1 'polypeptide(L)'
;RLLSLFTAAIDEVDGKKSDKNGGNDVDSALTGNSSVDQVLQSLDQDNLYLLLLRLRDWNTNARTAKVAQRILYTLVRSYPASTFIELANRPPPAAATQGKRSRKDVGGLSLKEIFNALSSYTDRHYRRVEELVDESYLVEWVLDEMEGGMGLVSGSSADKKADGISGQEDVVMLE
;
A
#
# COMPACT_ATOMS: atom_id res chain seq x y z
N ARG A 1 -8.57 17.67 -11.59
CA ARG A 1 -8.43 18.76 -10.59
C ARG A 1 -8.55 18.23 -9.17
N LEU A 2 -9.63 17.56 -8.79
CA LEU A 2 -9.77 17.01 -7.44
C LEU A 2 -8.74 15.89 -7.16
N LEU A 3 -8.60 14.92 -8.08
CA LEU A 3 -7.55 13.89 -7.98
C LEU A 3 -6.15 14.49 -7.83
N SER A 4 -5.78 15.46 -8.69
CA SER A 4 -4.46 16.09 -8.65
C SER A 4 -4.20 16.87 -7.35
N LEU A 5 -5.24 17.46 -6.74
CA LEU A 5 -5.11 18.11 -5.43
C LEU A 5 -4.84 17.09 -4.33
N PHE A 6 -5.56 15.96 -4.32
CA PHE A 6 -5.31 14.91 -3.35
C PHE A 6 -3.96 14.23 -3.57
N THR A 7 -3.55 14.00 -4.82
CA THR A 7 -2.21 13.49 -5.15
C THR A 7 -1.14 14.42 -4.62
N ALA A 8 -1.20 15.71 -4.95
CA ALA A 8 -0.22 16.70 -4.46
C ALA A 8 -0.19 16.77 -2.92
N ALA A 9 -1.36 16.80 -2.27
CA ALA A 9 -1.43 16.85 -0.81
C ALA A 9 -0.86 15.60 -0.14
N ILE A 10 -1.08 14.41 -0.70
CA ILE A 10 -0.55 13.15 -0.15
C ILE A 10 0.95 13.01 -0.43
N ASP A 11 1.42 13.39 -1.62
CA ASP A 11 2.82 13.31 -1.98
C ASP A 11 3.69 14.31 -1.18
N GLU A 12 3.19 15.52 -0.90
CA GLU A 12 3.87 16.47 0.00
C GLU A 12 4.06 15.92 1.42
N VAL A 13 3.06 15.19 1.91
CA VAL A 13 3.11 14.57 3.24
C VAL A 13 4.10 13.41 3.25
N ASP A 14 4.09 12.56 2.22
CA ASP A 14 5.03 11.44 2.12
C ASP A 14 6.48 11.91 1.97
N GLY A 15 6.72 13.00 1.24
CA GLY A 15 8.03 13.65 1.18
C GLY A 15 8.50 14.21 2.53
N LYS A 16 7.59 14.72 3.37
CA LYS A 16 7.93 15.17 4.73
C LYS A 16 8.25 14.01 5.68
N LYS A 17 7.72 12.81 5.44
CA LYS A 17 8.02 11.62 6.25
C LYS A 17 9.44 11.09 6.02
N SER A 18 10.00 11.22 4.80
CA SER A 18 11.38 10.78 4.54
C SER A 18 12.44 11.67 5.20
N ASP A 19 12.16 12.96 5.42
CA ASP A 19 13.12 13.92 6.01
C ASP A 19 13.12 13.95 7.56
N LYS A 20 12.10 13.42 8.23
CA LYS A 20 11.97 13.45 9.70
C LYS A 20 12.02 12.06 10.31
N ASN A 21 13.21 11.58 10.63
CA ASN A 21 13.41 10.30 11.30
C ASN A 21 13.16 10.33 12.84
N GLY A 22 12.13 11.04 13.32
CA GLY A 22 11.79 11.01 14.75
C GLY A 22 10.99 12.19 15.29
N GLY A 23 9.67 12.25 15.02
CA GLY A 23 8.80 13.25 15.65
C GLY A 23 7.34 12.80 15.70
N ASN A 24 6.90 12.36 16.87
CA ASN A 24 5.60 11.75 17.22
C ASN A 24 4.34 12.65 17.03
N ASP A 25 4.44 13.81 16.37
CA ASP A 25 3.32 14.77 16.23
C ASP A 25 2.56 14.65 14.90
N VAL A 26 3.06 13.88 13.93
CA VAL A 26 2.41 13.67 12.62
C VAL A 26 1.52 12.42 12.61
N ASP A 27 1.58 11.61 13.66
CA ASP A 27 0.92 10.30 13.74
C ASP A 27 -0.60 10.38 13.98
N SER A 28 -1.11 11.57 14.26
CA SER A 28 -2.55 11.79 14.52
C SER A 28 -3.37 12.07 13.26
N ALA A 29 -2.74 12.44 12.14
CA ALA A 29 -3.44 12.78 10.91
C ALA A 29 -3.51 11.56 9.97
N LEU A 30 -4.72 11.14 9.62
CA LEU A 30 -5.05 9.91 8.87
C LEU A 30 -4.56 9.99 7.42
N THR A 31 -4.77 11.14 6.77
CA THR A 31 -4.18 11.42 5.44
C THR A 31 -2.77 12.01 5.58
N GLY A 32 -2.45 12.53 6.76
CA GLY A 32 -1.22 13.26 7.11
C GLY A 32 -1.29 14.78 6.87
N ASN A 33 -2.48 15.28 6.51
CA ASN A 33 -2.83 16.69 6.57
C ASN A 33 -4.17 16.82 7.33
N SER A 34 -4.15 17.44 8.50
CA SER A 34 -5.31 17.57 9.37
C SER A 34 -6.46 18.36 8.74
N SER A 35 -6.16 19.31 7.85
CA SER A 35 -7.20 20.08 7.14
C SER A 35 -7.98 19.21 6.14
N VAL A 36 -7.29 18.26 5.48
CA VAL A 36 -7.93 17.30 4.58
C VAL A 36 -8.80 16.33 5.37
N ASP A 37 -8.31 15.84 6.51
CA ASP A 37 -9.07 14.94 7.38
C ASP A 37 -10.33 15.63 7.93
N GLN A 38 -10.24 16.91 8.29
CA GLN A 38 -11.40 17.69 8.76
C GLN A 38 -12.46 17.86 7.66
N VAL A 39 -12.06 18.13 6.41
CA VAL A 39 -13.00 18.24 5.27
C VAL A 39 -13.63 16.89 4.94
N LEU A 40 -12.85 15.80 5.02
CA LEU A 40 -13.35 14.45 4.83
C LEU A 40 -14.33 14.03 5.92
N GLN A 41 -14.18 14.53 7.15
CA GLN A 41 -15.11 14.29 8.26
C GLN A 41 -16.40 15.11 8.18
N SER A 42 -16.33 16.34 7.66
CA SER A 42 -17.48 17.24 7.53
C SER A 42 -18.29 17.05 6.24
N LEU A 43 -18.03 15.97 5.49
CA LEU A 43 -18.59 15.77 4.17
C LEU A 43 -20.07 15.32 4.26
N ASP A 44 -20.91 15.93 3.42
CA ASP A 44 -22.32 15.53 3.30
C ASP A 44 -22.48 14.15 2.63
N GLN A 45 -23.57 13.45 2.92
CA GLN A 45 -23.84 12.08 2.47
C GLN A 45 -23.85 11.96 0.94
N ASP A 46 -24.38 12.96 0.24
CA ASP A 46 -24.43 12.98 -1.24
C ASP A 46 -23.02 13.11 -1.84
N ASN A 47 -22.19 13.96 -1.23
CA ASN A 47 -20.80 14.13 -1.63
C ASN A 47 -19.95 12.90 -1.27
N LEU A 48 -20.26 12.22 -0.16
CA LEU A 48 -19.63 10.96 0.23
C LEU A 48 -19.92 9.86 -0.79
N TYR A 49 -21.17 9.74 -1.26
CA TYR A 49 -21.51 8.80 -2.33
C TYR A 49 -20.75 9.09 -3.63
N LEU A 50 -20.70 10.36 -4.05
CA LEU A 50 -19.95 10.77 -5.24
C LEU A 50 -18.44 10.50 -5.07
N LEU A 51 -17.90 10.71 -3.87
CA LEU A 51 -16.51 10.42 -3.57
C LEU A 51 -16.23 8.92 -3.66
N LEU A 52 -17.10 8.05 -3.15
CA LEU A 52 -16.96 6.59 -3.27
C LEU A 52 -17.00 6.12 -4.73
N LEU A 53 -17.88 6.69 -5.57
CA LEU A 53 -17.88 6.42 -7.00
C LEU A 53 -16.56 6.81 -7.66
N ARG A 54 -16.01 7.98 -7.33
CA ARG A 54 -14.72 8.44 -7.85
C ARG A 54 -13.55 7.61 -7.33
N LEU A 55 -13.60 7.19 -6.07
CA LEU A 55 -12.61 6.31 -5.46
C LEU A 55 -12.55 4.97 -6.18
N ARG A 56 -13.71 4.39 -6.53
CA ARG A 56 -13.77 3.18 -7.36
C ARG A 56 -13.04 3.39 -8.68
N ASP A 57 -13.33 4.48 -9.39
CA ASP A 57 -12.67 4.77 -10.68
C ASP A 57 -11.14 4.93 -10.51
N TRP A 58 -10.69 5.63 -9.46
CA TRP A 58 -9.26 5.81 -9.15
C TRP A 58 -8.57 4.52 -8.68
N ASN A 59 -9.29 3.61 -8.05
CA ASN A 59 -8.74 2.31 -7.60
C ASN A 59 -8.44 1.37 -8.77
N THR A 60 -9.13 1.52 -9.91
CA THR A 60 -8.86 0.67 -11.09
C THR A 60 -7.48 0.90 -11.71
N ASN A 61 -6.89 2.09 -11.54
CA ASN A 61 -5.60 2.45 -12.11
C ASN A 61 -4.49 2.41 -11.04
N ALA A 62 -3.47 1.58 -11.28
CA ALA A 62 -2.34 1.39 -10.37
C ALA A 62 -1.62 2.70 -10.00
N ARG A 63 -1.52 3.68 -10.92
CA ARG A 63 -0.87 4.98 -10.65
C ARG A 63 -1.64 5.83 -9.64
N THR A 64 -2.95 5.66 -9.56
CA THR A 64 -3.83 6.45 -8.67
C THR A 64 -4.34 5.63 -7.49
N ALA A 65 -4.07 4.33 -7.46
CA ALA A 65 -4.53 3.40 -6.44
C ALA A 65 -4.02 3.79 -5.04
N LYS A 66 -2.75 4.17 -4.90
CA LYS A 66 -2.18 4.61 -3.60
C LYS A 66 -2.99 5.75 -2.97
N VAL A 67 -3.30 6.77 -3.77
CA VAL A 67 -4.12 7.92 -3.35
C VAL A 67 -5.53 7.48 -2.98
N ALA A 68 -6.15 6.63 -3.80
CA ALA A 68 -7.49 6.12 -3.54
C ALA A 68 -7.56 5.31 -2.23
N GLN A 69 -6.61 4.41 -1.98
CA GLN A 69 -6.55 3.58 -0.77
C GLN A 69 -6.36 4.41 0.50
N ARG A 70 -5.56 5.48 0.43
CA ARG A 70 -5.35 6.38 1.58
C ARG A 70 -6.59 7.19 1.95
N ILE A 71 -7.31 7.68 0.95
CA ILE A 71 -8.60 8.34 1.17
C ILE A 71 -9.63 7.32 1.70
N LEU A 72 -9.67 6.11 1.14
CA LEU A 72 -10.55 5.03 1.60
C LEU A 72 -10.28 4.68 3.07
N TYR A 73 -9.02 4.53 3.46
CA TYR A 73 -8.60 4.31 4.85
C TYR A 73 -9.14 5.41 5.78
N THR A 74 -8.96 6.68 5.38
CA THR A 74 -9.42 7.83 6.15
C THR A 74 -10.93 7.80 6.35
N LEU A 75 -11.70 7.53 5.28
CA LEU A 75 -13.17 7.45 5.34
C LEU A 75 -13.66 6.32 6.26
N VAL A 76 -13.09 5.13 6.15
CA VAL A 76 -13.48 3.98 6.97
C VAL A 76 -13.10 4.20 8.44
N ARG A 77 -12.04 4.96 8.71
CA ARG A 77 -11.62 5.27 10.08
C ARG A 77 -12.43 6.41 10.70
N SER A 78 -12.88 7.37 9.90
CA SER A 78 -13.64 8.54 10.38
C SER A 78 -15.13 8.30 10.52
N TYR A 79 -15.73 7.42 9.70
CA TYR A 79 -17.16 7.16 9.70
C TYR A 79 -17.51 5.77 10.22
N PRO A 80 -18.51 5.63 11.12
CA PRO A 80 -18.97 4.32 11.58
C PRO A 80 -19.70 3.57 10.46
N ALA A 81 -19.74 2.23 10.53
CA ALA A 81 -20.37 1.38 9.52
C ALA A 81 -21.86 1.71 9.27
N SER A 82 -22.56 2.28 10.26
CA SER A 82 -23.96 2.68 10.14
C SER A 82 -24.19 3.72 9.04
N THR A 83 -23.27 4.67 8.84
CA THR A 83 -23.43 5.72 7.81
C THR A 83 -23.41 5.14 6.40
N PHE A 84 -22.60 4.11 6.16
CA PHE A 84 -22.55 3.41 4.87
C PHE A 84 -23.81 2.56 4.64
N ILE A 85 -24.39 1.98 5.70
CA ILE A 85 -25.65 1.26 5.60
C ILE A 85 -26.80 2.22 5.28
N GLU A 86 -26.87 3.36 5.96
CA GLU A 86 -27.84 4.42 5.67
C GLU A 86 -27.70 4.92 4.23
N LEU A 87 -26.46 5.09 3.75
CA LEU A 87 -26.18 5.48 2.38
C LEU A 87 -26.61 4.42 1.37
N ALA A 88 -26.46 3.13 1.69
CA ALA A 88 -26.88 2.02 0.83
C ALA A 88 -28.41 1.95 0.66
N ASN A 89 -29.15 2.37 1.67
CA ASN A 89 -30.62 2.37 1.68
C ASN A 89 -31.22 3.62 1.01
N ARG A 90 -30.42 4.66 0.77
CA ARG A 90 -30.86 5.90 0.14
C ARG A 90 -30.80 5.80 -1.39
N PRO A 91 -31.78 6.34 -2.14
CA PRO A 91 -31.68 6.45 -3.58
C PRO A 91 -30.46 7.31 -3.97
N PRO A 92 -29.73 6.94 -5.04
CA PRO A 92 -28.52 7.65 -5.45
C PRO A 92 -28.83 9.11 -5.80
N PRO A 93 -27.94 10.06 -5.45
CA PRO A 93 -28.16 11.48 -5.65
C PRO A 93 -28.35 11.80 -7.14
N ALA A 94 -29.20 12.79 -7.45
CA ALA A 94 -29.50 13.21 -8.82
C ALA A 94 -28.25 13.61 -9.63
N ALA A 95 -27.19 14.06 -8.96
CA ALA A 95 -25.90 14.37 -9.58
C ALA A 95 -25.18 13.13 -10.15
N ALA A 96 -25.40 11.94 -9.58
CA ALA A 96 -24.85 10.68 -10.08
C ALA A 96 -25.62 10.14 -11.30
N THR A 97 -26.86 10.60 -11.52
CA THR A 97 -27.75 10.13 -12.59
C THR A 97 -27.84 11.08 -13.79
N GLN A 98 -27.26 12.28 -13.71
CA GLN A 98 -27.36 13.34 -14.73
C GLN A 98 -26.55 13.11 -16.03
N GLY A 99 -25.96 11.94 -16.24
CA GLY A 99 -25.07 11.66 -17.38
C GLY A 99 -25.41 10.39 -18.16
N LYS A 100 -26.31 10.51 -19.14
CA LYS A 100 -26.51 9.62 -20.33
C LYS A 100 -27.19 8.25 -20.15
N ARG A 101 -28.33 8.18 -20.88
CA ARG A 101 -28.88 7.12 -21.76
C ARG A 101 -29.34 5.78 -21.15
N SER A 102 -30.62 5.51 -21.39
CA SER A 102 -31.29 4.20 -21.36
C SER A 102 -31.73 3.66 -20.00
N ARG A 103 -32.74 4.33 -19.42
CA ARG A 103 -34.07 3.75 -19.08
C ARG A 103 -34.10 2.22 -18.93
N LYS A 104 -33.56 1.66 -17.83
CA LYS A 104 -34.08 0.52 -17.03
C LYS A 104 -33.01 -0.13 -16.12
N ASP A 105 -31.73 0.01 -16.45
CA ASP A 105 -30.64 -0.74 -15.76
C ASP A 105 -29.63 0.13 -15.00
N VAL A 106 -29.83 1.45 -14.95
CA VAL A 106 -28.97 2.41 -14.21
C VAL A 106 -29.78 3.09 -13.11
N GLY A 107 -30.46 2.30 -12.27
CA GLY A 107 -30.60 2.72 -10.88
C GLY A 107 -29.16 2.82 -10.38
N GLY A 108 -28.70 4.02 -10.00
CA GLY A 108 -27.28 4.28 -9.72
C GLY A 108 -26.66 3.14 -8.91
N LEU A 109 -25.42 2.76 -9.28
CA LEU A 109 -24.77 1.54 -8.77
C LEU A 109 -25.04 1.38 -7.29
N SER A 110 -25.59 0.22 -6.92
CA SER A 110 -25.84 -0.08 -5.53
C SER A 110 -24.53 0.09 -4.76
N LEU A 111 -24.58 0.65 -3.55
CA LEU A 111 -23.36 0.85 -2.76
C LEU A 111 -22.59 -0.48 -2.57
N LYS A 112 -23.32 -1.60 -2.55
CA LYS A 112 -22.78 -2.96 -2.56
C LYS A 112 -21.93 -3.27 -3.79
N GLU A 113 -22.38 -2.91 -4.99
CA GLU A 113 -21.58 -3.07 -6.21
C GLU A 113 -20.31 -2.22 -6.19
N ILE A 114 -20.41 -0.99 -5.66
CA ILE A 114 -19.25 -0.10 -5.51
C ILE A 114 -18.23 -0.74 -4.56
N PHE A 115 -18.66 -1.23 -3.40
CA PHE A 115 -17.79 -1.91 -2.46
C PHE A 115 -17.23 -3.23 -2.99
N ASN A 116 -18.01 -4.03 -3.72
CA ASN A 116 -17.51 -5.24 -4.37
C ASN A 116 -16.42 -4.93 -5.39
N ALA A 117 -16.62 -3.89 -6.20
CA ALA A 117 -15.60 -3.44 -7.16
C ALA A 117 -14.36 -2.91 -6.45
N LEU A 118 -14.52 -2.11 -5.39
CA LEU A 118 -13.40 -1.64 -4.56
C LEU A 118 -12.62 -2.81 -3.98
N SER A 119 -13.30 -3.78 -3.36
CA SER A 119 -12.70 -4.98 -2.76
C SER A 119 -11.86 -5.77 -3.77
N SER A 120 -12.42 -6.06 -4.95
CA SER A 120 -11.69 -6.82 -5.99
C SER A 120 -10.39 -6.17 -6.44
N TYR A 121 -10.37 -4.84 -6.59
CA TYR A 121 -9.15 -4.12 -6.97
C TYR A 121 -8.20 -3.93 -5.78
N THR A 122 -8.72 -3.71 -4.57
CA THR A 122 -7.91 -3.68 -3.34
C THR A 122 -7.19 -5.01 -3.14
N ASP A 123 -7.86 -6.15 -3.31
CA ASP A 123 -7.23 -7.48 -3.22
C ASP A 123 -6.10 -7.67 -4.24
N ARG A 124 -6.30 -7.22 -5.48
CA ARG A 124 -5.26 -7.27 -6.52
C ARG A 124 -4.06 -6.41 -6.17
N HIS A 125 -4.30 -5.21 -5.65
CA HIS A 125 -3.21 -4.32 -5.22
C HIS A 125 -2.50 -4.87 -4.00
N TYR A 126 -3.22 -5.50 -3.07
CA TYR A 126 -2.65 -6.15 -1.90
C TYR A 126 -1.71 -7.29 -2.31
N ARG A 127 -2.15 -8.20 -3.20
CA ARG A 127 -1.29 -9.26 -3.76
C ARG A 127 -0.05 -8.70 -4.45
N ARG A 128 -0.21 -7.62 -5.22
CA ARG A 128 0.94 -6.96 -5.87
C ARG A 128 1.94 -6.42 -4.83
N VAL A 129 1.45 -5.88 -3.72
CA VAL A 129 2.33 -5.41 -2.63
C VAL A 129 3.03 -6.59 -1.96
N GLU A 130 2.34 -7.71 -1.74
CA GLU A 130 2.97 -8.94 -1.22
C GLU A 130 4.09 -9.43 -2.14
N GLU A 131 3.83 -9.52 -3.46
CA GLU A 131 4.85 -9.87 -4.46
C GLU A 131 6.07 -8.93 -4.40
N LEU A 132 5.85 -7.62 -4.27
CA LEU A 132 6.93 -6.64 -4.14
C LEU A 132 7.72 -6.76 -2.82
N VAL A 133 7.06 -7.16 -1.73
CA VAL A 133 7.73 -7.45 -0.46
C VAL A 133 8.57 -8.72 -0.61
N ASP A 134 8.07 -9.74 -1.29
CA ASP A 134 8.84 -10.96 -1.56
C ASP A 134 10.09 -10.67 -2.42
N GLU A 135 9.95 -9.85 -3.47
CA GLU A 135 11.08 -9.37 -4.28
C GLU A 135 12.09 -8.54 -3.47
N SER A 136 11.64 -7.83 -2.43
CA SER A 136 12.53 -7.04 -1.56
C SER A 136 13.48 -7.90 -0.74
N TYR A 137 13.10 -9.13 -0.37
CA TYR A 137 14.01 -10.07 0.30
C TYR A 137 15.16 -10.52 -0.60
N LEU A 138 14.96 -10.57 -1.92
CA LEU A 138 16.06 -10.86 -2.84
C LEU A 138 17.10 -9.74 -2.79
N VAL A 139 16.65 -8.47 -2.71
CA VAL A 139 17.56 -7.33 -2.58
C VAL A 139 18.30 -7.37 -1.25
N GLU A 140 17.61 -7.66 -0.15
CA GLU A 140 18.24 -7.84 1.17
C GLU A 140 19.28 -8.96 1.15
N TRP A 141 18.95 -10.09 0.53
CA TRP A 141 19.87 -11.23 0.38
C TRP A 141 21.11 -10.87 -0.44
N VAL A 142 20.95 -10.16 -1.57
CA VAL A 142 22.09 -9.70 -2.39
C VAL A 142 22.97 -8.71 -1.60
N LEU A 143 22.37 -7.84 -0.78
CA LEU A 143 23.11 -6.91 0.06
C LEU A 143 23.92 -7.65 1.14
N ASP A 144 23.36 -8.67 1.79
CA ASP A 144 24.06 -9.49 2.79
C ASP A 144 25.26 -10.25 2.18
N GLU A 145 25.08 -10.81 0.97
CA GLU A 145 26.17 -11.48 0.26
C GLU A 145 27.31 -10.50 -0.10
N MET A 146 26.97 -9.25 -0.48
CA MET A 146 27.95 -8.20 -0.74
C MET A 146 28.65 -7.69 0.52
N GLU A 147 27.97 -7.67 1.67
CA GLU A 147 28.54 -7.28 2.96
C GLU A 147 29.50 -8.35 3.53
N GLY A 148 29.55 -9.52 2.89
CA GLY A 148 30.47 -10.61 3.21
C GLY A 148 29.79 -11.72 3.97
N GLY A 149 28.61 -12.14 3.47
CA GLY A 149 27.67 -13.10 4.03
C GLY A 149 28.26 -14.22 4.89
N MET A 150 27.43 -14.70 5.82
CA MET A 150 27.73 -15.62 6.94
C MET A 150 28.50 -16.92 6.59
N GLY A 151 28.80 -17.18 5.30
CA GLY A 151 29.63 -18.27 4.79
C GLY A 151 31.14 -18.01 4.69
N LEU A 152 31.64 -16.76 4.72
CA LEU A 152 33.09 -16.52 4.56
C LEU A 152 33.86 -16.25 5.87
N VAL A 153 33.18 -15.85 6.95
CA VAL A 153 33.84 -15.63 8.26
C VAL A 153 34.12 -16.93 9.04
N SER A 154 33.44 -18.04 8.71
CA SER A 154 33.74 -19.35 9.32
C SER A 154 34.94 -20.07 8.69
N GLY A 155 35.48 -19.57 7.57
CA GLY A 155 36.52 -20.25 6.79
C GLY A 155 37.89 -19.57 6.79
N SER A 156 38.08 -18.44 7.47
CA SER A 156 39.33 -17.68 7.38
C SER A 156 39.74 -17.04 8.71
N SER A 157 39.85 -17.86 9.76
CA SER A 157 40.62 -17.52 10.98
C SER A 157 40.90 -18.76 11.83
N ALA A 158 41.69 -19.70 11.33
CA ALA A 158 42.39 -20.67 12.18
C ALA A 158 43.63 -21.22 11.48
N ASP A 159 44.56 -20.34 11.12
CA ASP A 159 45.91 -20.78 10.81
C ASP A 159 46.91 -19.91 11.57
N LYS A 160 47.39 -20.44 12.71
CA LYS A 160 48.76 -20.26 13.24
C LYS A 160 49.01 -21.06 14.53
N LYS A 161 49.98 -21.99 14.41
CA LYS A 161 50.86 -22.65 15.40
C LYS A 161 50.45 -24.00 16.00
N ALA A 162 51.12 -25.06 15.55
CA ALA A 162 52.00 -25.98 16.32
C ALA A 162 52.42 -27.12 15.37
N ASP A 163 53.67 -27.20 14.90
CA ASP A 163 54.84 -27.84 15.54
C ASP A 163 55.09 -29.29 15.01
N GLY A 164 56.30 -29.52 14.49
CA GLY A 164 57.03 -30.80 14.55
C GLY A 164 56.62 -32.02 13.69
N ILE A 165 57.59 -32.45 12.85
CA ILE A 165 58.09 -33.84 12.71
C ILE A 165 57.52 -34.74 11.58
N SER A 166 58.42 -35.00 10.61
CA SER A 166 58.67 -36.17 9.72
C SER A 166 57.54 -37.12 9.29
N GLY A 167 57.50 -37.38 7.97
CA GLY A 167 56.97 -38.63 7.43
C GLY A 167 56.75 -38.56 5.91
N GLN A 168 57.73 -39.01 5.13
CA GLN A 168 57.51 -39.44 3.74
C GLN A 168 56.58 -40.66 3.78
N GLU A 169 55.41 -40.61 3.14
CA GLU A 169 54.75 -41.81 2.63
C GLU A 169 54.12 -41.51 1.26
N ASP A 170 54.54 -42.32 0.29
CA ASP A 170 54.16 -42.31 -1.12
C ASP A 170 52.66 -42.51 -1.34
N VAL A 171 52.12 -41.77 -2.31
CA VAL A 171 50.77 -42.00 -2.85
C VAL A 171 50.82 -43.23 -3.77
N VAL A 172 50.40 -44.39 -3.26
CA VAL A 172 50.07 -45.55 -4.07
C VAL A 172 48.67 -45.36 -4.64
N MET A 173 48.60 -45.19 -5.96
CA MET A 173 47.37 -45.30 -6.75
C MET A 173 46.96 -46.76 -6.85
N LEU A 174 45.73 -47.11 -6.47
CA LEU A 174 45.10 -48.38 -6.84
C LEU A 174 43.75 -48.09 -7.51
N GLU A 175 43.56 -48.84 -8.59
CA GLU A 175 42.46 -48.85 -9.57
C GLU A 175 41.05 -48.94 -9.00
#